data_AF-A0A7Y3I5E9-F1
#
_entry.id   AF-A0A7Y3I5E9-F1
#
_cell.length_a   1.000
_cell.length_b   1.000
_cell.length_c   1.000
_cell.angle_alpha   90.00
_cell.angle_beta   90.00
_cell.angle_gamma   90.00
#
_symmetry.space_group_name_H-M   'P 1'
#
loop_
_entity.id
_entity.type
_entity.pdbx_description
1 polymer ?
#
loop_
_entity_poly.entity_id
_entity_poly.type
_entity_poly.pdbx_seq_one_letter_code
_entity_poly.pdbx_strand_id
1 'polypeptide(L)'
;MMTLSDQPIVGQTDSTPLITDPVGVLAVLLATLAVIFWFGEQAVGRRLFGIVPKLVFCYFVPTLLTTMGVLPEDSVLYGWVKGYLLPASLVLLILALDVPGIVRLGPRAIIMLLAGTAGVVIGGPLALLICKAWVPVDTWQGMTALSGSWIGGGANMVALG
;
A
#
# COMPACT_ATOMS: atom_id res chain seq x y z
N MET A 1 39.55 7.84 27.49
CA MET A 1 38.84 6.72 26.83
C MET A 1 37.37 7.00 27.01
N MET A 2 36.77 7.68 26.02
CA MET A 2 35.40 8.18 26.02
C MET A 2 34.55 7.13 25.28
N THR A 3 33.62 6.49 25.96
CA THR A 3 32.78 5.41 25.39
C THR A 3 31.75 6.03 24.44
N LEU A 4 31.52 5.38 23.31
CA LEU A 4 30.55 5.77 22.27
C LEU A 4 29.07 5.63 22.71
N SER A 5 28.81 5.57 24.02
CA SER A 5 27.49 5.36 24.63
C SER A 5 26.79 6.66 25.05
N ASP A 6 27.49 7.80 25.08
CA ASP A 6 26.97 9.08 25.59
C ASP A 6 26.74 10.14 24.49
N GLN A 7 26.53 9.72 23.24
CA GLN A 7 26.00 10.64 22.24
C GLN A 7 24.50 10.80 22.48
N PRO A 8 23.98 12.02 22.76
CA PRO A 8 22.54 12.24 22.79
C PRO A 8 22.01 11.89 21.40
N ILE A 9 21.20 10.84 21.36
CA ILE A 9 20.55 10.38 20.14
C ILE A 9 19.71 11.57 19.66
N VAL A 10 20.07 12.07 18.48
CA VAL A 10 19.41 13.16 17.77
C VAL A 10 17.90 13.04 17.95
N GLY A 11 17.28 14.10 18.47
CA GLY A 11 15.90 14.16 18.96
C GLY A 11 14.95 13.15 18.34
N GLN A 12 14.66 12.10 19.12
CA GLN A 12 13.42 11.36 18.98
C GLN A 12 12.34 12.36 19.38
N THR A 13 11.70 13.01 18.40
CA THR A 13 10.41 13.63 18.65
C THR A 13 9.51 12.50 19.11
N ASP A 14 9.28 12.43 20.42
CA ASP A 14 8.23 11.66 21.05
C ASP A 14 6.89 12.22 20.56
N SER A 15 6.58 12.01 19.28
CA SER A 15 5.28 12.27 18.69
C SER A 15 4.34 11.23 19.26
N THR A 16 3.93 11.45 20.51
CA THR A 16 2.87 10.67 21.14
C THR A 16 1.66 10.83 20.22
N PRO A 17 1.21 9.75 19.56
CA PRO A 17 0.15 9.88 18.56
C PRO A 17 -1.09 10.44 19.26
N LEU A 18 -1.75 11.41 18.62
CA LEU A 18 -2.85 12.15 19.23
C LEU A 18 -4.00 11.22 19.65
N ILE A 19 -4.16 10.10 18.95
CA ILE A 19 -5.19 9.11 19.21
C ILE A 19 -4.53 7.74 19.34
N THR A 20 -4.48 7.22 20.56
CA THR A 20 -3.92 5.91 20.89
C THR A 20 -4.99 4.83 21.04
N ASP A 21 -6.23 5.24 21.30
CA ASP A 21 -7.34 4.31 21.53
C ASP A 21 -7.76 3.61 20.22
N PRO A 22 -7.88 2.26 20.19
CA PRO A 22 -8.27 1.50 19.01
C PRO A 22 -9.59 1.95 18.38
N VAL A 23 -10.57 2.37 19.19
CA VAL A 23 -11.87 2.85 18.70
C VAL A 23 -11.70 4.24 18.10
N GLY A 24 -10.88 5.10 18.71
CA GLY A 24 -10.53 6.40 18.16
C GLY A 24 -9.83 6.30 16.80
N VAL A 25 -8.87 5.38 16.67
CA VAL A 25 -8.17 5.10 15.39
C VAL A 25 -9.19 4.65 14.33
N LEU A 26 -10.10 3.73 14.69
CA LEU A 26 -11.15 3.28 13.79
C LEU A 26 -12.06 4.43 13.36
N ALA A 27 -12.48 5.29 14.29
CA ALA A 27 -13.34 6.43 14.02
C ALA A 27 -12.70 7.40 13.01
N VAL A 28 -11.41 7.69 13.16
CA VAL A 28 -10.68 8.55 12.21
C VAL A 28 -10.55 7.90 10.84
N LEU A 29 -10.26 6.60 10.77
CA LEU A 29 -10.21 5.88 9.50
C LEU A 29 -11.56 5.88 8.79
N LEU A 30 -12.64 5.60 9.51
CA LEU A 30 -14.00 5.65 8.97
C LEU A 30 -14.41 7.07 8.55
N ALA A 31 -14.07 8.09 9.35
CA ALA A 31 -14.31 9.48 8.99
C ALA A 31 -13.54 9.88 7.73
N THR A 32 -12.29 9.44 7.59
CA THR A 32 -11.47 9.67 6.39
C THR A 32 -12.13 9.05 5.16
N LEU A 33 -12.58 7.80 5.25
CA LEU A 33 -13.32 7.14 4.17
C LEU A 33 -14.62 7.89 3.84
N ALA A 34 -15.39 8.27 4.86
CA ALA A 34 -16.64 9.01 4.68
C ALA A 34 -16.41 10.34 3.94
N VAL A 35 -15.39 11.10 4.32
CA VAL A 35 -15.03 12.36 3.65
C VAL A 35 -14.59 12.11 2.21
N ILE A 36 -13.75 11.10 1.94
CA ILE A 36 -13.30 10.79 0.57
C ILE A 36 -14.50 10.42 -0.33
N PHE A 37 -15.39 9.56 0.16
CA PHE A 37 -16.54 9.12 -0.63
C PHE A 37 -17.54 10.25 -0.84
N TRP A 38 -17.87 11.01 0.22
CA TRP A 38 -18.75 12.17 0.16
C TRP A 38 -18.19 13.28 -0.74
N PHE A 39 -16.91 13.61 -0.62
CA PHE A 39 -16.25 14.57 -1.51
C PHE A 39 -16.32 14.11 -2.96
N GLY A 40 -16.26 12.79 -3.19
CA GLY A 40 -16.36 12.20 -4.52
C GLY A 40 -17.73 12.30 -5.18
N GLU A 41 -18.76 12.66 -4.44
CA GLU A 41 -20.09 12.95 -4.99
C GLU A 41 -20.22 14.40 -5.45
N GLN A 42 -19.34 15.30 -5.00
CA GLN A 42 -19.34 16.71 -5.36
C GLN A 42 -18.80 16.94 -6.79
N ALA A 43 -19.22 18.02 -7.44
CA ALA A 43 -18.83 18.33 -8.82
C ALA A 43 -17.31 18.41 -9.02
N VAL A 44 -16.58 18.96 -8.04
CA VAL A 44 -15.11 19.04 -8.05
C VAL A 44 -14.49 17.66 -7.82
N GLY A 45 -14.98 16.91 -6.83
CA GLY A 45 -14.47 15.58 -6.52
C GLY A 45 -14.71 14.56 -7.64
N ARG A 46 -15.82 14.66 -8.38
CA ARG A 46 -16.06 13.82 -9.58
C ARG A 46 -15.04 14.07 -10.68
N ARG A 47 -14.64 15.33 -10.92
CA ARG A 47 -13.59 15.66 -11.90
C ARG A 47 -12.24 15.12 -11.46
N LEU A 48 -11.90 15.30 -10.19
CA LEU A 48 -10.65 14.79 -9.62
C LEU A 48 -10.59 13.25 -9.66
N PHE A 49 -11.66 12.58 -9.23
CA PHE A 49 -11.73 11.13 -9.18
C PHE A 49 -11.98 10.45 -10.53
N GLY A 50 -12.31 11.22 -11.57
CA GLY A 50 -12.27 10.76 -12.96
C GLY A 50 -10.85 10.59 -13.49
N ILE A 51 -9.86 11.27 -12.90
CA ILE A 51 -8.44 11.17 -13.27
C ILE A 51 -7.72 10.18 -12.35
N VAL A 52 -7.92 10.30 -11.04
CA VAL A 52 -7.25 9.47 -10.02
C VAL A 52 -8.29 8.68 -9.22
N PRO A 53 -8.25 7.34 -9.21
CA PRO A 53 -9.22 6.54 -8.48
C PRO A 53 -9.28 6.88 -6.99
N LYS A 54 -10.48 6.82 -6.39
CA LYS A 54 -10.70 7.06 -4.94
C LYS A 54 -9.77 6.22 -4.05
N LEU A 55 -9.48 4.99 -4.48
CA LEU A 55 -8.60 4.04 -3.77
C LEU A 55 -7.21 4.61 -3.48
N VAL A 56 -6.68 5.42 -4.40
CA VAL A 56 -5.38 6.08 -4.22
C VAL A 56 -5.43 7.00 -3.00
N PHE A 57 -6.48 7.79 -2.87
CA PHE A 57 -6.68 8.67 -1.69
C PHE A 57 -6.97 7.88 -0.42
N CYS A 58 -7.70 6.77 -0.51
CA CYS A 58 -7.93 5.88 0.62
C CYS A 58 -6.63 5.26 1.17
N TYR A 59 -5.55 5.23 0.38
CA TYR A 59 -4.22 4.84 0.83
C TYR A 59 -3.42 6.04 1.34
N PHE A 60 -3.27 7.08 0.52
CA PHE A 60 -2.40 8.21 0.85
C PHE A 60 -2.88 9.05 2.04
N VAL A 61 -4.18 9.29 2.19
CA VAL A 61 -4.69 10.17 3.26
C VAL A 61 -4.42 9.56 4.65
N PRO A 62 -4.76 8.28 4.93
CA PRO A 62 -4.39 7.65 6.19
C PRO A 62 -2.87 7.64 6.43
N THR A 63 -2.06 7.35 5.42
CA THR A 63 -0.59 7.36 5.56
C THR A 63 -0.06 8.74 5.93
N LEU A 64 -0.57 9.81 5.31
CA LEU A 64 -0.19 11.18 5.66
C LEU A 64 -0.60 11.54 7.09
N LEU A 65 -1.79 11.11 7.52
CA LEU A 65 -2.25 11.31 8.91
C LEU A 65 -1.33 10.60 9.91
N THR A 66 -0.84 9.40 9.58
CA THR A 66 0.18 8.71 10.39
C THR A 66 1.50 9.49 10.40
N THR A 67 2.01 9.93 9.25
CA THR A 67 3.27 10.72 9.18
C THR A 67 3.18 12.07 9.91
N MET A 68 2.00 12.69 9.97
CA MET A 68 1.76 13.92 10.76
C MET A 68 1.58 13.66 12.27
N GLY A 69 1.61 12.40 12.72
CA GLY A 69 1.43 12.03 14.13
C GLY A 69 -0.02 12.01 14.63
N VAL A 70 -1.01 12.09 13.72
CA VAL A 70 -2.43 12.02 14.07
C VAL A 70 -2.86 10.59 14.37
N LEU A 71 -2.39 9.65 13.54
CA LEU A 71 -2.61 8.21 13.71
C LEU A 71 -1.33 7.53 14.20
N PRO A 72 -1.43 6.50 15.04
CA PRO A 72 -0.27 5.74 15.50
C PRO A 72 0.30 4.90 14.36
N GLU A 73 1.61 4.63 14.40
CA GLU A 73 2.26 3.71 13.44
C GLU A 73 1.85 2.26 13.69
N ASP A 74 1.60 1.91 14.96
CA ASP A 74 1.14 0.58 15.36
C ASP A 74 -0.06 0.66 16.31
N SER A 75 -1.00 -0.25 16.15
CA SER A 75 -2.23 -0.32 16.95
C SER A 75 -2.79 -1.74 16.96
N VAL A 76 -3.36 -2.14 18.11
CA VAL A 76 -4.08 -3.41 18.26
C VAL A 76 -5.19 -3.55 17.22
N LEU A 77 -5.82 -2.43 16.82
CA LEU A 77 -6.82 -2.42 15.75
C LEU A 77 -6.23 -2.95 14.43
N TYR A 78 -5.03 -2.53 14.06
CA TYR A 78 -4.40 -2.95 12.81
C TYR A 78 -4.12 -4.45 12.81
N GLY A 79 -3.71 -5.00 13.95
CA GLY A 79 -3.57 -6.44 14.14
C GLY A 79 -4.91 -7.18 13.96
N TRP A 80 -5.98 -6.69 14.58
CA TRP A 80 -7.31 -7.28 14.46
C TRP A 80 -7.89 -7.19 13.04
N VAL A 81 -7.71 -6.05 12.38
CA VAL A 81 -8.12 -5.85 10.98
C VAL A 81 -7.39 -6.83 10.06
N LYS A 82 -6.06 -6.97 10.22
CA LYS A 82 -5.26 -7.93 9.45
C LYS A 82 -5.63 -9.38 9.75
N GLY A 83 -5.96 -9.70 11.01
CA GLY A 83 -6.28 -11.05 11.46
C GLY A 83 -7.67 -11.54 11.05
N TYR A 84 -8.67 -10.65 10.98
CA TYR A 84 -10.07 -11.04 10.78
C TYR A 84 -10.74 -10.36 9.60
N LEU A 85 -10.63 -9.03 9.48
CA LEU A 85 -11.34 -8.27 8.44
C LEU A 85 -10.73 -8.48 7.05
N LEU A 86 -9.41 -8.45 6.93
CA LEU A 86 -8.75 -8.67 5.64
C LEU A 86 -9.05 -10.08 5.10
N PRO A 87 -8.86 -11.19 5.86
CA PRO A 87 -9.23 -12.51 5.39
C PRO A 87 -10.71 -12.65 5.04
N ALA A 88 -11.61 -12.11 5.89
CA ALA A 88 -13.05 -12.14 5.61
C ALA A 88 -13.38 -11.38 4.31
N SER A 89 -12.78 -10.21 4.09
CA SER A 89 -12.98 -9.42 2.87
C SER A 89 -12.47 -10.12 1.62
N LEU A 90 -11.36 -10.86 1.70
CA LEU A 90 -10.85 -11.67 0.58
C LEU A 90 -11.81 -12.81 0.25
N VAL A 91 -12.36 -13.51 1.26
CA VAL A 91 -13.38 -14.53 1.05
C VAL A 91 -14.63 -13.93 0.41
N LEU A 92 -15.11 -12.79 0.93
CA LEU A 92 -16.26 -12.09 0.36
C LEU A 92 -15.99 -11.61 -1.08
N LEU A 93 -14.78 -11.15 -1.39
CA LEU A 93 -14.37 -10.76 -2.74
C LEU A 93 -14.41 -11.96 -3.70
N ILE A 94 -13.93 -13.13 -3.26
CA ILE A 94 -13.98 -14.36 -4.05
C ILE A 94 -15.43 -14.82 -4.25
N LEU A 95 -16.29 -14.68 -3.23
CA LEU A 95 -17.72 -15.01 -3.35
C LEU A 95 -18.49 -14.01 -4.24
N ALA A 96 -18.09 -12.75 -4.26
CA ALA A 96 -18.66 -11.70 -5.11
C ALA A 96 -18.13 -11.75 -6.56
N LEU A 97 -17.13 -12.59 -6.82
CA LEU A 97 -16.51 -12.75 -8.14
C LEU A 97 -17.46 -13.49 -9.10
N ASP A 98 -17.61 -12.96 -10.31
CA ASP A 98 -18.29 -13.65 -11.41
C ASP A 98 -17.33 -14.67 -12.07
N VAL A 99 -17.23 -15.86 -11.48
CA VAL A 99 -16.40 -16.97 -12.00
C VAL A 99 -16.77 -17.32 -13.45
N PRO A 100 -18.05 -17.51 -13.82
CA PRO A 100 -18.41 -17.78 -15.21
C PRO A 100 -17.98 -16.66 -16.17
N GLY A 101 -18.13 -15.40 -15.77
CA GLY A 101 -17.67 -14.25 -16.55
C GLY A 101 -16.17 -14.31 -16.85
N ILE A 102 -15.36 -14.62 -15.84
CA ILE A 102 -13.90 -14.75 -15.98
C ILE A 102 -13.52 -15.93 -16.86
N VAL A 103 -14.17 -17.09 -16.68
CA VAL A 103 -13.93 -18.25 -17.54
C VAL A 103 -14.28 -17.93 -19.00
N ARG A 104 -15.31 -17.12 -19.25
CA ARG A 104 -15.69 -16.68 -20.60
C ARG A 104 -14.65 -15.76 -21.26
N LEU A 105 -13.80 -15.07 -20.50
CA LEU A 105 -12.66 -14.33 -21.07
C LEU A 105 -11.61 -15.29 -21.66
N GLY A 106 -11.50 -16.51 -21.13
CA GLY A 106 -10.65 -17.58 -21.62
C GLY A 106 -9.21 -17.11 -21.94
N PRO A 107 -8.73 -17.27 -23.18
CA PRO A 107 -7.35 -16.95 -23.55
C PRO A 107 -7.02 -15.45 -23.45
N ARG A 108 -8.01 -14.55 -23.51
CA ARG A 108 -7.76 -13.10 -23.38
C ARG A 108 -7.28 -12.73 -21.99
N ALA A 109 -7.81 -13.37 -20.95
CA ALA A 109 -7.37 -13.16 -19.57
C ALA A 109 -5.90 -13.58 -19.39
N ILE A 110 -5.51 -14.71 -19.97
CA ILE A 110 -4.14 -15.22 -19.91
C ILE A 110 -3.18 -14.28 -20.66
N ILE A 111 -3.55 -13.83 -21.87
CA ILE A 111 -2.73 -12.87 -22.64
C ILE A 111 -2.57 -11.56 -21.86
N MET A 112 -3.63 -11.05 -21.25
CA MET A 112 -3.58 -9.83 -20.43
C MET A 112 -2.68 -10.01 -19.20
N LEU A 113 -2.76 -11.16 -18.52
CA LEU A 113 -1.88 -11.50 -17.40
C LEU A 113 -0.42 -11.57 -17.85
N LEU A 114 -0.12 -12.33 -18.91
CA LEU A 114 1.25 -12.48 -19.42
C LEU A 114 1.83 -11.17 -19.93
N ALA A 115 1.02 -10.34 -20.60
CA ALA A 115 1.44 -9.02 -21.05
C ALA A 115 1.76 -8.10 -19.86
N GLY A 116 0.93 -8.13 -18.80
CA GLY A 116 1.20 -7.40 -17.56
C GLY A 116 2.48 -7.87 -16.87
N THR A 117 2.64 -9.19 -16.72
CA THR A 117 3.84 -9.80 -16.13
C THR A 117 5.10 -9.46 -16.94
N ALA A 118 5.07 -9.59 -18.27
CA ALA A 118 6.18 -9.21 -19.13
C ALA A 118 6.49 -7.71 -19.01
N GLY A 119 5.46 -6.87 -18.93
CA GLY A 119 5.60 -5.44 -18.69
C GLY A 119 6.35 -5.13 -17.39
N VAL A 120 6.06 -5.83 -16.30
CA VAL A 120 6.77 -5.66 -15.02
C VAL A 120 8.20 -6.22 -15.08
N VAL A 121 8.38 -7.42 -15.65
CA VAL A 121 9.70 -8.09 -15.78
C VAL A 121 10.68 -7.27 -16.63
N ILE A 122 10.18 -6.60 -17.68
CA ILE A 122 11.01 -5.76 -18.55
C ILE A 122 11.10 -4.34 -17.98
N GLY A 123 9.99 -3.80 -17.49
CA GLY A 123 9.86 -2.42 -17.01
C GLY A 123 10.70 -2.14 -15.77
N GLY A 124 10.78 -3.08 -14.81
CA GLY A 124 11.58 -2.92 -13.59
C GLY A 124 13.08 -2.70 -13.88
N PRO A 125 13.76 -3.61 -14.59
CA PRO A 125 15.15 -3.44 -15.00
C PRO A 125 15.36 -2.20 -15.89
N LEU A 126 14.45 -1.94 -16.84
CA LEU A 126 14.56 -0.78 -17.72
C LEU A 126 14.48 0.54 -16.95
N ALA A 127 13.58 0.65 -15.97
CA ALA A 127 13.47 1.79 -15.09
C ALA A 127 14.75 1.99 -14.26
N LEU A 128 15.33 0.91 -13.73
CA LEU A 128 16.61 0.98 -13.01
C LEU A 128 17.75 1.45 -13.92
N LEU A 129 17.81 0.99 -15.16
CA LEU A 129 18.85 1.42 -16.11
C LEU A 129 18.76 2.91 -16.42
N ILE A 130 17.54 3.42 -16.62
CA ILE A 130 17.30 4.85 -16.90
C ILE A 130 17.64 5.70 -15.66
N CYS A 131 17.22 5.24 -14.48
CA CYS A 131 17.37 6.01 -13.24
C CYS A 131 18.67 5.71 -12.47
N LYS A 132 19.56 4.86 -13.00
CA LYS A 132 20.77 4.36 -12.31
C LYS A 132 21.64 5.49 -11.74
N ALA A 133 21.70 6.63 -12.42
CA ALA A 133 22.52 7.77 -12.01
C ALA A 133 22.03 8.47 -10.73
N TRP A 134 20.73 8.35 -10.39
CA TRP A 134 20.11 9.05 -9.26
C TRP A 134 19.80 8.12 -8.07
N VAL A 135 20.19 6.86 -8.15
CA VAL A 135 19.68 5.79 -7.30
C VAL A 135 20.85 4.96 -6.74
N PRO A 136 20.86 4.60 -5.43
CA PRO A 136 21.90 3.76 -4.85
C PRO A 136 22.05 2.41 -5.55
N VAL A 137 23.26 1.84 -5.53
CA VAL A 137 23.58 0.57 -6.20
C VAL A 137 22.67 -0.58 -5.74
N ASP A 138 22.26 -0.60 -4.48
CA ASP A 138 21.46 -1.68 -3.88
C ASP A 138 19.95 -1.61 -4.21
N THR A 139 19.52 -0.60 -4.96
CA THR A 139 18.08 -0.39 -5.25
C THR A 139 17.47 -1.51 -6.10
N TRP A 140 18.30 -2.32 -6.76
CA TRP A 140 17.82 -3.50 -7.48
C TRP A 140 17.12 -4.50 -6.56
N GLN A 141 17.50 -4.61 -5.29
CA GLN A 141 16.84 -5.49 -4.32
C GLN A 141 15.42 -5.01 -4.03
N GLY A 142 15.26 -3.72 -3.73
CA GLY A 142 13.96 -3.08 -3.52
C GLY A 142 13.07 -3.15 -4.78
N MET A 143 13.64 -2.96 -5.96
CA MET A 143 12.91 -3.07 -7.23
C MET A 143 12.46 -4.52 -7.51
N THR A 144 13.33 -5.50 -7.25
CA THR A 144 13.01 -6.92 -7.42
C THR A 144 11.91 -7.32 -6.44
N ALA A 145 12.01 -6.84 -5.20
CA ALA A 145 11.01 -7.03 -4.16
C ALA A 145 9.64 -6.47 -4.58
N LEU A 146 9.58 -5.21 -5.02
CA LEU A 146 8.35 -4.59 -5.49
C LEU A 146 7.76 -5.37 -6.68
N SER A 147 8.56 -5.62 -7.72
CA SER A 147 8.14 -6.34 -8.93
C SER A 147 7.61 -7.73 -8.62
N GLY A 148 8.25 -8.44 -7.67
CA GLY A 148 7.82 -9.73 -7.18
C GLY A 148 6.45 -9.68 -6.51
N SER A 149 6.18 -8.67 -5.68
CA SER A 149 4.86 -8.49 -5.05
C SER A 149 3.74 -8.31 -6.08
N TRP A 150 3.99 -7.56 -7.16
CA TRP A 150 3.00 -7.29 -8.21
C TRP A 150 2.68 -8.49 -9.11
N ILE A 151 3.63 -9.40 -9.33
CA ILE A 151 3.43 -10.62 -10.13
C ILE A 151 2.85 -11.78 -9.27
N GLY A 152 2.77 -11.61 -7.95
CA GLY A 152 2.27 -12.64 -7.02
C GLY A 152 3.36 -13.47 -6.34
N GLY A 153 4.63 -13.06 -6.43
CA GLY A 153 5.79 -13.69 -5.82
C GLY A 153 6.08 -13.26 -4.37
N GLY A 154 5.15 -12.58 -3.68
CA GLY A 154 5.36 -12.04 -2.33
C GLY A 154 5.88 -13.07 -1.31
N ALA A 155 5.45 -14.34 -1.41
CA ALA A 155 5.90 -15.43 -0.54
C ALA A 155 7.38 -15.85 -0.76
N ASN A 156 7.94 -15.61 -1.95
CA ASN A 156 9.31 -16.00 -2.31
C ASN A 156 10.33 -14.86 -2.11
N MET A 157 9.89 -13.69 -1.63
CA MET A 157 10.73 -12.51 -1.46
C MET A 157 11.79 -12.65 -0.36
N VAL A 158 11.64 -13.62 0.55
CA VAL A 158 12.64 -14.00 1.55
C VAL A 158 13.91 -14.58 0.89
N ALA A 159 13.83 -15.12 -0.32
CA ALA A 159 14.98 -15.67 -1.05
C ALA A 159 15.84 -14.60 -1.78
N LEU A 160 15.37 -13.34 -1.80
CA LEU A 160 15.97 -12.24 -2.56
C LEU A 160 16.48 -11.09 -1.66
N GLY A 161 16.22 -11.18 -0.35
CA GLY A 161 16.70 -10.25 0.68
C GLY A 161 18.09 -10.62 1.19
#